data_AF-A0A016UIU1-F1
#
_entry.id   AF-A0A016UIU1-F1
#
_cell.length_a   1.000
_cell.length_b   1.000
_cell.length_c   1.000
_cell.angle_alpha   90.00
_cell.angle_beta   90.00
_cell.angle_gamma   90.00
#
_symmetry.space_group_name_H-M   'P 1'
#
loop_
_entity.id
_entity.type
_entity.pdbx_description
1 polymer ?
#
loop_
_entity_poly.entity_id
_entity_poly.type
_entity_poly.pdbx_seq_one_letter_code
_entity_poly.pdbx_strand_id
1 'polypeptide(L)'
;MFTLRICIDLFQWRTQRRGNGRSKLQEKLCISIFLIVYFYLYNRIMGLKVPTGDAAAMALRLMRTFGYEKVMPSVDTVNSHPEIKLLHAFSGEDYFIQPDVSRELAVQFENRVDLECTSYDSSEVTRATIEAFSGGAQTVSVNFVNEGHFLQKFRAQYLIDVILSLVSELSPTIEPDIDLSTN
;
A
#
# COMPACT_ATOMS: atom_id res chain seq x y z
N MET A 1 -2.45 -11.59 12.26
CA MET A 1 -2.81 -12.67 11.30
C MET A 1 -3.72 -13.78 11.86
N PHE A 2 -3.69 -14.11 13.17
CA PHE A 2 -4.49 -15.20 13.76
C PHE A 2 -6.00 -15.03 13.61
N THR A 3 -6.53 -13.83 13.86
CA THR A 3 -7.99 -13.58 13.83
C THR A 3 -8.57 -13.68 12.42
N LEU A 4 -7.84 -13.18 11.42
CA LEU A 4 -8.26 -13.23 10.01
C LEU A 4 -8.21 -14.67 9.46
N ARG A 5 -7.18 -15.44 9.85
CA ARG A 5 -7.02 -16.84 9.46
C ARG A 5 -8.11 -17.73 10.06
N ILE A 6 -8.45 -17.53 11.34
CA ILE A 6 -9.58 -18.21 12.00
C ILE A 6 -10.90 -17.92 11.30
N CYS A 7 -11.19 -16.65 10.97
CA CYS A 7 -12.43 -16.28 10.31
C CYS A 7 -12.53 -16.84 8.86
N ILE A 8 -11.40 -16.93 8.16
CA ILE A 8 -11.32 -17.48 6.79
C ILE A 8 -11.41 -19.00 6.79
N ASP A 9 -10.74 -19.68 7.72
CA ASP A 9 -10.82 -21.14 7.88
C ASP A 9 -12.25 -21.57 8.25
N LEU A 10 -12.97 -20.76 9.03
CA LEU A 10 -14.41 -20.92 9.31
C LEU A 10 -15.29 -20.73 8.05
N PHE A 11 -14.92 -19.84 7.14
CA PHE A 11 -15.62 -19.65 5.86
C PHE A 11 -15.34 -20.78 4.86
N GLN A 12 -14.10 -21.28 4.78
CA GLN A 12 -13.76 -22.43 3.93
C GLN A 12 -14.33 -23.75 4.48
N TRP A 13 -14.36 -23.92 5.81
CA TRP A 13 -15.07 -25.02 6.48
C TRP A 13 -16.56 -25.08 6.10
N ARG A 14 -17.20 -23.92 5.88
CA ARG A 14 -18.58 -23.80 5.41
C ARG A 14 -18.77 -24.27 3.97
N THR A 15 -17.85 -23.98 3.05
CA THR A 15 -17.97 -24.46 1.66
C THR A 15 -17.83 -25.99 1.54
N GLN A 16 -17.11 -26.61 2.47
CA GLN A 16 -16.80 -28.04 2.43
C GLN A 16 -17.81 -28.95 3.16
N ARG A 17 -18.70 -28.39 4.00
CA ARG A 17 -19.72 -29.13 4.78
C ARG A 17 -21.17 -28.88 4.34
N ARG A 18 -21.46 -28.91 3.03
CA ARG A 18 -22.86 -29.00 2.53
C ARG A 18 -23.60 -30.31 2.89
N GLY A 19 -23.01 -31.21 3.69
CA GLY A 19 -23.56 -32.55 3.95
C GLY A 19 -23.94 -32.88 5.40
N ASN A 20 -23.82 -31.96 6.37
CA ASN A 20 -23.93 -32.35 7.79
C ASN A 20 -25.16 -31.77 8.50
N GLY A 21 -26.28 -32.50 8.47
CA GLY A 21 -27.30 -32.67 9.53
C GLY A 21 -27.85 -31.48 10.34
N ARG A 22 -27.55 -30.23 10.04
CA ARG A 22 -28.13 -29.06 10.74
C ARG A 22 -29.44 -28.64 10.08
N SER A 23 -30.41 -28.22 10.90
CA SER A 23 -31.66 -27.68 10.35
C SER A 23 -31.38 -26.41 9.55
N LYS A 24 -32.10 -26.20 8.44
CA LYS A 24 -31.97 -25.00 7.58
C LYS A 24 -32.06 -23.69 8.37
N LEU A 25 -32.75 -23.69 9.50
CA LEU A 25 -32.90 -22.55 10.39
C LEU A 25 -31.62 -22.26 11.19
N GLN A 26 -30.96 -23.29 11.72
CA GLN A 26 -29.69 -23.15 12.43
C GLN A 26 -28.56 -22.69 11.50
N GLU A 27 -28.57 -23.15 10.25
CA GLU A 27 -27.61 -22.70 9.24
C GLU A 27 -27.80 -21.21 8.94
N LYS A 28 -29.03 -20.76 8.68
CA LYS A 28 -29.35 -19.35 8.46
C LYS A 28 -28.96 -18.46 9.65
N LEU A 29 -29.23 -18.90 10.87
CA LEU A 29 -28.92 -18.13 12.08
C LEU A 29 -27.40 -17.95 12.27
N CYS A 30 -26.63 -19.02 12.06
CA CYS A 30 -25.16 -18.94 12.13
C CYS A 30 -24.59 -18.00 11.06
N ILE A 31 -25.16 -18.03 9.85
CA ILE A 31 -24.75 -17.15 8.74
C ILE A 31 -25.02 -15.69 9.09
N SER A 32 -26.20 -15.38 9.61
CA SER A 32 -26.56 -14.02 10.00
C SER A 32 -25.64 -13.48 11.09
N ILE A 33 -25.34 -14.28 12.13
CA ILE A 33 -24.42 -13.87 13.20
C ILE A 33 -23.02 -13.61 12.64
N PHE A 34 -22.53 -14.47 11.74
CA PHE A 34 -21.21 -14.31 11.14
C PHE A 34 -21.11 -13.06 10.27
N LEU A 35 -22.14 -12.77 9.47
CA LEU A 35 -22.22 -11.56 8.64
C LEU A 35 -22.30 -10.29 9.49
N ILE A 36 -22.99 -10.33 10.64
CA ILE A 36 -23.04 -9.21 11.59
C ILE A 36 -21.66 -8.94 12.20
N VAL A 37 -20.95 -10.00 12.62
CA VAL A 37 -19.59 -9.87 13.16
C VAL A 37 -18.63 -9.29 12.11
N TYR A 38 -18.71 -9.78 10.86
CA TYR A 38 -17.94 -9.23 9.75
C TYR A 38 -18.25 -7.76 9.50
N PHE A 39 -19.53 -7.41 9.39
CA PHE A 39 -19.96 -6.04 9.18
C PHE A 39 -19.46 -5.11 10.29
N TYR A 40 -19.56 -5.54 11.55
CA TYR A 40 -19.13 -4.75 12.70
C TYR A 40 -17.61 -4.57 12.74
N LEU A 41 -16.83 -5.65 12.58
CA LEU A 41 -15.37 -5.59 12.52
C LEU A 41 -14.91 -4.67 11.38
N TYR A 42 -15.50 -4.79 10.20
CA TYR A 42 -15.04 -4.06 9.03
C TYR A 42 -15.44 -2.59 9.00
N ASN A 43 -16.68 -2.26 9.38
CA ASN A 43 -17.10 -0.86 9.41
C ASN A 43 -16.52 -0.10 10.59
N ARG A 44 -16.29 -0.76 11.73
CA ARG A 44 -15.82 -0.09 12.95
C ARG A 44 -14.30 -0.13 13.13
N ILE A 45 -13.63 -1.20 12.71
CA ILE A 45 -12.16 -1.33 12.87
C ILE A 45 -11.43 -0.97 11.58
N MET A 46 -11.94 -1.41 10.42
CA MET A 46 -11.25 -1.25 9.13
C MET A 46 -11.68 -0.01 8.33
N GLY A 47 -12.74 0.69 8.76
CA GLY A 47 -13.19 1.94 8.14
C GLY A 47 -13.69 1.84 6.69
N LEU A 48 -13.97 0.63 6.19
CA LEU A 48 -14.32 0.37 4.78
C LEU A 48 -15.66 0.98 4.32
N LYS A 49 -16.54 1.36 5.26
CA LYS A 49 -17.90 1.89 5.00
C LYS A 49 -18.68 1.06 3.96
N VAL A 50 -18.66 -0.26 4.10
CA VAL A 50 -19.36 -1.17 3.19
C VAL A 50 -20.80 -1.43 3.65
N PRO A 51 -21.77 -1.46 2.72
CA PRO A 51 -23.19 -1.53 3.05
C PRO A 51 -23.66 -2.90 3.54
N THR A 52 -22.93 -3.99 3.24
CA THR A 52 -23.31 -5.36 3.61
C THR A 52 -22.10 -6.22 3.99
N GLY A 53 -22.34 -7.29 4.78
CA GLY A 53 -21.30 -8.27 5.13
C GLY A 53 -20.77 -9.06 3.93
N ASP A 54 -21.59 -9.26 2.89
CA ASP A 54 -21.15 -9.90 1.65
C ASP A 54 -20.19 -9.01 0.84
N ALA A 55 -20.42 -7.69 0.82
CA ALA A 55 -19.50 -6.74 0.21
C ALA A 55 -18.14 -6.74 0.94
N ALA A 56 -18.15 -6.81 2.28
CA ALA A 56 -16.94 -6.96 3.09
C ALA A 56 -16.19 -8.26 2.76
N ALA A 57 -16.91 -9.39 2.64
CA ALA A 57 -16.34 -10.69 2.31
C ALA A 57 -15.75 -10.74 0.89
N MET A 58 -16.37 -10.06 -0.07
CA MET A 58 -15.85 -9.95 -1.44
C MET A 58 -14.60 -9.06 -1.51
N ALA A 59 -14.59 -7.93 -0.80
CA ALA A 59 -13.39 -7.07 -0.70
C ALA A 59 -12.20 -7.86 -0.14
N LEU A 60 -12.44 -8.66 0.91
CA LEU A 60 -11.47 -9.57 1.50
C LEU A 60 -10.90 -10.60 0.53
N ARG A 61 -11.78 -11.20 -0.27
CA ARG A 61 -11.39 -12.23 -1.23
C ARG A 61 -10.48 -11.66 -2.32
N LEU A 62 -10.70 -10.40 -2.71
CA LEU A 62 -9.84 -9.69 -3.65
C LEU A 62 -8.49 -9.29 -3.01
N MET A 63 -8.49 -8.88 -1.74
CA MET A 63 -7.25 -8.60 -1.00
C MET A 63 -6.38 -9.85 -0.81
N ARG A 64 -6.98 -11.03 -0.66
CA ARG A 64 -6.26 -12.33 -0.58
C ARG A 64 -5.51 -12.67 -1.87
N THR A 65 -5.91 -12.12 -3.02
CA THR A 65 -5.29 -12.41 -4.32
C THR A 65 -4.14 -11.46 -4.69
N PHE A 66 -3.48 -10.84 -3.72
CA PHE A 66 -2.25 -10.09 -3.98
C PHE A 66 -1.18 -11.05 -4.53
N GLY A 67 -1.03 -11.05 -5.86
CA GLY A 67 -0.15 -11.95 -6.57
C GLY A 67 1.27 -11.41 -6.52
N TYR A 68 1.97 -11.65 -5.41
CA TYR A 68 3.37 -11.25 -5.22
C TYR A 68 4.25 -11.65 -6.41
N GLU A 69 4.10 -12.89 -6.90
CA GLU A 69 4.79 -13.42 -8.08
C GLU A 69 4.57 -12.59 -9.35
N LYS A 70 3.42 -11.92 -9.47
CA LYS A 70 3.11 -11.09 -10.65
C LYS A 70 3.81 -9.73 -10.62
N VAL A 71 4.27 -9.29 -9.46
CA VAL A 71 4.97 -8.01 -9.28
C VAL A 71 6.47 -8.16 -9.49
N MET A 72 7.03 -9.36 -9.28
CA MET A 72 8.48 -9.61 -9.40
C MET A 72 9.07 -9.20 -10.75
N PRO A 73 8.44 -9.45 -11.92
CA PRO A 73 8.99 -8.97 -13.19
C PRO A 73 9.12 -7.44 -13.27
N SER A 74 8.25 -6.70 -12.58
CA SER A 74 8.36 -5.24 -12.49
C SER A 74 9.50 -4.80 -11.57
N VAL A 75 9.73 -5.54 -10.48
CA VAL A 75 10.90 -5.33 -9.61
C VAL A 75 12.19 -5.57 -10.40
N ASP A 76 12.27 -6.67 -11.14
CA ASP A 76 13.42 -6.99 -12.00
C ASP A 76 13.67 -5.89 -13.04
N THR A 77 12.59 -5.32 -13.59
CA THR A 77 12.69 -4.19 -14.53
C THR A 77 13.31 -2.97 -13.86
N VAL A 78 12.87 -2.61 -12.64
CA VAL A 78 13.46 -1.48 -11.90
C VAL A 78 14.94 -1.75 -11.63
N ASN A 79 15.29 -2.90 -11.07
CA ASN A 79 16.68 -3.22 -10.72
C ASN A 79 17.60 -3.25 -11.96
N SER A 80 17.11 -3.66 -13.13
CA SER A 80 17.90 -3.71 -14.36
C SER A 80 18.07 -2.37 -15.08
N HIS A 81 17.33 -1.33 -14.70
CA HIS A 81 17.33 -0.01 -15.34
C HIS A 81 17.67 1.09 -14.33
N PRO A 82 18.97 1.39 -14.11
CA PRO A 82 19.45 2.37 -13.13
C PRO A 82 18.86 3.79 -13.27
N GLU A 83 18.37 4.15 -14.46
CA GLU A 83 17.71 5.40 -14.76
C GLU A 83 16.31 5.52 -14.14
N ILE A 84 15.66 4.39 -13.79
CA ILE A 84 14.36 4.39 -13.15
C ILE A 84 14.53 4.74 -11.68
N LYS A 85 13.97 5.88 -11.26
CA LYS A 85 13.86 6.26 -9.85
C LYS A 85 12.52 5.80 -9.29
N LEU A 86 12.55 4.99 -8.22
CA LEU A 86 11.34 4.46 -7.58
C LEU A 86 11.14 5.04 -6.19
N LEU A 87 10.00 5.71 -6.00
CA LEU A 87 9.51 6.09 -4.68
C LEU A 87 8.50 5.04 -4.18
N HIS A 88 8.83 4.35 -3.08
CA HIS A 88 7.96 3.39 -2.43
C HIS A 88 7.50 3.92 -1.06
N ALA A 89 6.42 4.69 -1.04
CA ALA A 89 5.84 5.25 0.18
C ALA A 89 4.66 4.39 0.68
N PHE A 90 4.68 4.00 1.95
CA PHE A 90 3.64 3.16 2.55
C PHE A 90 3.31 3.56 4.00
N SER A 91 2.17 3.08 4.48
CA SER A 91 1.59 3.44 5.78
C SER A 91 1.82 2.35 6.82
N GLY A 92 2.17 2.76 8.05
CA GLY A 92 2.44 1.85 9.17
C GLY A 92 1.19 1.30 9.84
N GLU A 93 0.08 2.04 9.84
CA GLU A 93 -1.22 1.64 10.42
C GLU A 93 -2.25 1.27 9.34
N ASP A 94 -1.79 0.82 8.18
CA ASP A 94 -2.68 0.34 7.12
C ASP A 94 -3.20 -1.08 7.44
N TYR A 95 -4.50 -1.17 7.68
CA TYR A 95 -5.18 -2.42 7.98
C TYR A 95 -5.33 -3.36 6.77
N PHE A 96 -5.18 -2.85 5.55
CA PHE A 96 -5.27 -3.64 4.32
C PHE A 96 -3.92 -4.16 3.87
N ILE A 97 -2.91 -3.29 3.89
CA ILE A 97 -1.54 -3.62 3.50
C ILE A 97 -0.67 -3.48 4.74
N GLN A 98 -0.35 -4.60 5.37
CA GLN A 98 0.49 -4.58 6.57
C GLN A 98 1.88 -4.03 6.22
N PRO A 99 2.48 -3.21 7.09
CA PRO A 99 3.79 -2.62 6.82
C PRO A 99 4.88 -3.68 6.61
N ASP A 100 4.75 -4.86 7.23
CA ASP A 100 5.65 -5.98 7.03
C ASP A 100 5.67 -6.45 5.56
N VAL A 101 4.51 -6.49 4.89
CA VAL A 101 4.39 -6.87 3.47
C VAL A 101 5.05 -5.82 2.59
N SER A 102 4.85 -4.54 2.89
CA SER A 102 5.52 -3.44 2.18
C SER A 102 7.04 -3.50 2.38
N ARG A 103 7.53 -3.80 3.59
CA ARG A 103 8.96 -3.98 3.85
C ARG A 103 9.53 -5.20 3.13
N GLU A 104 8.81 -6.33 3.09
CA GLU A 104 9.22 -7.52 2.34
C GLU A 104 9.39 -7.23 0.84
N LEU A 105 8.47 -6.45 0.26
CA LEU A 105 8.60 -5.97 -1.12
C LEU A 105 9.78 -5.01 -1.28
N ALA A 106 9.95 -4.06 -0.35
CA ALA A 106 11.03 -3.07 -0.39
C ALA A 106 12.41 -3.74 -0.46
N VAL A 107 12.62 -4.83 0.29
CA VAL A 107 13.88 -5.60 0.30
C VAL A 107 14.28 -6.12 -1.10
N GLN A 108 13.34 -6.30 -2.02
CA GLN A 108 13.63 -6.79 -3.36
C GLN A 108 14.24 -5.73 -4.29
N PHE A 109 14.17 -4.45 -3.95
CA PHE A 109 14.76 -3.39 -4.76
C PHE A 109 16.24 -3.17 -4.41
N GLU A 110 17.06 -3.08 -5.44
CA GLU A 110 18.49 -2.75 -5.34
C GLU A 110 18.71 -1.23 -5.17
N ASN A 111 19.90 -0.86 -4.67
CA ASN A 111 20.31 0.53 -4.42
C ASN A 111 19.22 1.35 -3.70
N ARG A 112 18.68 0.74 -2.64
CA ARG A 112 17.56 1.25 -1.85
C ARG A 112 18.03 1.99 -0.61
N VAL A 113 17.34 3.06 -0.28
CA VAL A 113 17.39 3.73 1.02
C VAL A 113 16.04 3.58 1.71
N ASP A 114 16.05 3.11 2.96
CA ASP A 114 14.85 2.98 3.80
C ASP A 114 14.78 4.17 4.77
N LEU A 115 13.65 4.86 4.81
CA LEU A 115 13.38 6.00 5.68
C LEU A 115 12.08 5.78 6.46
N GLU A 116 11.97 6.42 7.62
CA GLU A 116 10.75 6.39 8.43
C GLU A 116 10.30 7.79 8.81
N CYS A 117 8.97 7.99 8.85
CA CYS A 117 8.33 9.22 9.30
C CYS A 117 7.37 8.89 10.44
N THR A 118 7.75 9.23 11.66
CA THR A 118 6.91 9.11 12.86
C THR A 118 6.16 10.40 13.17
N SER A 119 6.59 11.51 12.56
CA SER A 119 6.09 12.86 12.76
C SER A 119 4.89 13.17 11.85
N TYR A 120 3.99 14.05 12.29
CA TYR A 120 2.98 14.63 11.41
C TYR A 120 3.59 15.62 10.40
N ASP A 121 4.62 16.36 10.82
CA ASP A 121 5.40 17.15 9.89
C ASP A 121 6.30 16.23 9.05
N SER A 122 6.14 16.30 7.73
CA SER A 122 6.92 15.52 6.78
C SER A 122 8.13 16.27 6.22
N SER A 123 8.40 17.51 6.64
CA SER A 123 9.49 18.34 6.09
C SER A 123 10.85 17.65 6.12
N GLU A 124 11.21 17.04 7.25
CA GLU A 124 12.47 16.32 7.43
C GLU A 124 12.58 15.11 6.51
N VAL A 125 11.53 14.28 6.45
CA VAL A 125 11.52 13.09 5.59
C VAL A 125 11.48 13.48 4.11
N THR A 126 10.79 14.56 3.73
CA THR A 126 10.82 15.11 2.37
C THR A 126 12.26 15.43 1.96
N ARG A 127 12.97 16.20 2.79
CA ARG A 127 14.37 16.58 2.53
C ARG A 127 15.27 15.34 2.43
N ALA A 128 15.14 14.41 3.37
CA ALA A 128 15.94 13.18 3.37
C ALA A 128 15.67 12.31 2.13
N THR A 129 14.41 12.22 1.68
CA THR A 129 14.05 11.51 0.44
C THR A 129 14.70 12.15 -0.78
N ILE A 130 14.64 13.48 -0.89
CA ILE A 130 15.25 14.21 -2.01
C ILE A 130 16.77 14.01 -2.00
N GLU A 131 17.42 14.20 -0.84
CA GLU A 131 18.87 14.00 -0.68
C GLU A 131 19.31 12.57 -1.02
N ALA A 132 18.50 11.56 -0.69
CA ALA A 132 18.79 10.18 -1.05
C ALA A 132 18.80 9.99 -2.58
N PHE A 133 17.80 10.53 -3.29
CA PHE A 133 17.75 10.46 -4.75
C PHE A 133 18.90 11.23 -5.41
N SER A 134 19.16 12.47 -4.98
CA SER A 134 20.29 13.27 -5.48
C SER A 134 21.65 12.64 -5.16
N GLY A 135 21.74 11.89 -4.05
CA GLY A 135 22.90 11.09 -3.66
C GLY A 135 23.10 9.80 -4.47
N GLY A 136 22.22 9.53 -5.44
CA GLY A 136 22.34 8.39 -6.35
C GLY A 136 21.49 7.18 -5.97
N ALA A 137 20.66 7.26 -4.92
CA ALA A 137 19.72 6.18 -4.61
C ALA A 137 18.78 5.96 -5.81
N GLN A 138 18.55 4.69 -6.14
CA GLN A 138 17.61 4.32 -7.20
C GLN A 138 16.20 4.21 -6.61
N THR A 139 16.11 3.56 -5.45
CA THR A 139 14.85 3.36 -4.74
C THR A 139 14.91 4.06 -3.39
N VAL A 140 13.87 4.80 -3.04
CA VAL A 140 13.67 5.29 -1.66
C VAL A 140 12.36 4.74 -1.15
N SER A 141 12.43 3.93 -0.08
CA SER A 141 11.25 3.39 0.59
C SER A 141 10.98 4.18 1.86
N VAL A 142 9.76 4.70 2.02
CA VAL A 142 9.40 5.54 3.16
C VAL A 142 8.20 4.97 3.90
N ASN A 143 8.42 4.62 5.17
CA ASN A 143 7.39 4.14 6.08
C ASN A 143 6.81 5.31 6.90
N PHE A 144 5.54 5.65 6.68
CA PHE A 144 4.82 6.59 7.53
C PHE A 144 4.16 5.87 8.69
N VAL A 145 4.89 5.76 9.80
CA VAL A 145 4.61 4.84 10.91
C VAL A 145 3.20 5.03 11.49
N ASN A 146 2.77 6.27 11.63
CA ASN A 146 1.50 6.64 12.28
C ASN A 146 0.40 7.01 11.27
N GLU A 147 0.55 6.62 10.00
CA GLU A 147 -0.45 6.87 8.96
C GLU A 147 -1.30 5.65 8.68
N GLY A 148 -2.59 5.90 8.41
CA GLY A 148 -3.53 4.89 7.93
C GLY A 148 -3.49 4.73 6.41
N HIS A 149 -4.39 3.93 5.87
CA HIS A 149 -4.43 3.53 4.46
C HIS A 149 -4.40 4.69 3.43
N PHE A 150 -4.94 5.86 3.76
CA PHE A 150 -5.05 6.98 2.83
C PHE A 150 -3.81 7.89 2.84
N LEU A 151 -2.62 7.33 2.67
CA LEU A 151 -1.37 8.08 2.70
C LEU A 151 -1.38 9.28 1.74
N GLN A 152 -1.88 9.08 0.52
CA GLN A 152 -2.00 10.12 -0.50
C GLN A 152 -2.90 11.28 -0.11
N LYS A 153 -3.84 11.07 0.83
CA LYS A 153 -4.72 12.13 1.34
C LYS A 153 -4.02 12.94 2.43
N PHE A 154 -3.32 12.27 3.33
CA PHE A 154 -2.73 12.91 4.52
C PHE A 154 -1.30 13.43 4.27
N ARG A 155 -0.60 12.86 3.28
CA ARG A 155 0.79 13.20 2.91
C ARG A 155 0.90 13.68 1.47
N ALA A 156 -0.14 14.34 0.96
CA ALA A 156 -0.17 14.87 -0.40
C ALA A 156 0.99 15.83 -0.69
N GLN A 157 1.31 16.72 0.26
CA GLN A 157 2.41 17.69 0.09
C GLN A 157 3.76 16.99 -0.06
N TYR A 158 4.04 16.01 0.80
CA TYR A 158 5.25 15.17 0.68
C TYR A 158 5.36 14.54 -0.71
N LEU A 159 4.28 13.95 -1.23
CA LEU A 159 4.29 13.33 -2.56
C LEU A 159 4.55 14.37 -3.66
N ILE A 160 3.91 15.54 -3.59
CA ILE A 160 4.10 16.62 -4.55
C ILE A 160 5.56 17.08 -4.56
N ASP A 161 6.13 17.37 -3.39
CA ASP A 161 7.49 17.91 -3.28
C ASP A 161 8.53 16.92 -3.82
N VAL A 162 8.41 15.64 -3.47
CA VAL A 162 9.33 14.60 -3.95
C VAL A 162 9.18 14.38 -5.45
N ILE A 163 7.95 14.30 -5.97
CA ILE A 163 7.72 14.11 -7.41
C ILE A 163 8.25 15.30 -8.21
N LEU A 164 8.01 16.54 -7.74
CA LEU A 164 8.54 17.74 -8.39
C LEU A 164 10.06 17.72 -8.43
N SER A 165 10.71 17.35 -7.31
CA SER A 165 12.17 17.23 -7.25
C SER A 165 12.69 16.22 -8.28
N LEU A 166 12.07 15.04 -8.37
CA LEU A 166 12.48 14.00 -9.32
C LEU A 166 12.32 14.44 -10.78
N VAL A 167 11.21 15.10 -11.10
CA VAL A 167 10.95 15.58 -12.47
C VAL A 167 11.88 16.74 -12.84
N SER A 168 12.19 17.62 -11.89
CA SER A 168 13.14 18.71 -12.09
C SER A 168 14.57 18.21 -12.30
N GLU A 169 15.01 17.16 -11.61
CA GLU A 169 16.31 16.52 -11.87
C GLU A 169 16.38 15.86 -13.25
N LEU A 170 15.25 15.36 -13.76
CA LEU A 170 15.14 14.73 -15.08
C LEU A 170 15.04 15.74 -16.24
N SER A 171 14.82 17.02 -15.94
CA SER A 171 14.73 18.08 -16.93
C SER A 171 16.02 18.88 -16.92
N PRO A 172 17.03 18.57 -17.77
CA PRO A 172 18.08 19.54 -18.01
C PRO A 172 17.40 20.78 -18.58
N THR A 173 17.67 21.92 -17.95
CA THR A 173 17.33 23.26 -18.42
C THR A 173 17.42 23.33 -19.94
N ILE A 174 16.26 23.46 -20.61
CA ILE A 174 16.22 24.05 -21.94
C ILE A 174 16.60 25.51 -21.69
N GLU A 175 17.89 25.84 -21.81
CA GLU A 175 18.31 27.23 -21.89
C GLU A 175 17.61 27.83 -23.12
N PRO A 176 16.83 28.92 -22.97
CA PRO A 176 16.36 29.65 -24.12
C PRO A 176 17.58 30.30 -24.77
N ASP A 177 18.10 29.66 -25.82
CA ASP A 177 19.08 30.23 -26.73
C ASP A 177 18.39 31.35 -27.52
N ILE A 178 18.29 32.52 -26.91
CA ILE A 178 17.89 33.76 -27.59
C ILE A 178 18.92 34.82 -27.24
N ASP A 179 20.02 34.78 -27.97
CA ASP A 179 20.89 35.93 -28.18
C ASP A 179 20.12 37.00 -28.98
N LEU A 180 19.61 38.02 -28.27
CA LEU A 180 19.09 39.26 -28.87
C LEU A 180 20.15 40.37 -28.78
N SER A 181 21.40 40.06 -29.11
CA SER A 181 22.45 41.06 -29.31
C SER A 181 22.97 41.10 -30.75
N THR A 182 22.09 41.14 -31.75
CA THR A 182 22.50 41.71 -33.06
C THR A 182 21.37 42.45 -33.78
N ASN A 183 21.64 43.75 -33.99
CA ASN A 183 21.06 44.74 -34.91
C ASN A 183 19.72 45.42 -34.56
#